data_AF-A0A5P2G0A7-F1
#
_entry.id   AF-A0A5P2G0A7-F1
#
_cell.length_a   1.000
_cell.length_b   1.000
_cell.length_c   1.000
_cell.angle_alpha   90.00
_cell.angle_beta   90.00
_cell.angle_gamma   90.00
#
_symmetry.space_group_name_H-M   'P 1'
#
loop_
_entity.id
_entity.type
_entity.pdbx_description
1 polymer ?
#
loop_
_entity_poly.entity_id
_entity_poly.type
_entity_poly.pdbx_seq_one_letter_code
_entity_poly.pdbx_strand_id
1 'polypeptide(L)'
;MKKIFLIILSFFAFHICQAQQKNDSSENAVYSPYEAFAPLFYPMYGDKIRAADGTPGPEYWQNTADYKIACTLSDSLDHLTSDVTVDYTNNSPQNLSFVWMQLDQNVFKENATGVLASANPTNKRFNVVDWGGYTIKDVKIKLNGKIQNADYSIFDT
;
A
#
# COMPACT_ATOMS: atom_id res chain seq x y z
N MET A 1 -30.66 -25.41 67.39
CA MET A 1 -29.97 -24.28 66.72
C MET A 1 -29.35 -24.63 65.37
N LYS A 2 -28.71 -25.81 65.18
CA LYS A 2 -28.12 -26.21 63.87
C LYS A 2 -29.11 -26.33 62.69
N LYS A 3 -30.37 -26.72 62.94
CA LYS A 3 -31.40 -26.85 61.88
C LYS A 3 -31.96 -25.51 61.36
N ILE A 4 -31.92 -24.45 62.18
CA ILE A 4 -32.36 -23.11 61.81
C ILE A 4 -31.28 -22.41 60.96
N PHE A 5 -30.00 -22.66 61.27
CA PHE A 5 -28.88 -22.16 60.48
C PHE A 5 -28.86 -22.73 59.05
N LEU A 6 -29.28 -23.99 58.86
CA LEU A 6 -29.35 -24.62 57.53
C LEU A 6 -30.46 -24.04 56.64
N ILE A 7 -31.56 -23.56 57.23
CA ILE A 7 -32.68 -22.96 56.49
C ILE A 7 -32.35 -21.53 56.04
N ILE A 8 -31.61 -20.78 56.86
CA ILE A 8 -31.14 -19.43 56.52
C ILE A 8 -30.05 -19.48 55.42
N LEU A 9 -29.18 -20.50 55.45
CA LEU A 9 -28.16 -20.69 54.41
C LEU A 9 -28.77 -21.11 53.05
N SER A 10 -29.90 -21.81 53.06
CA SER A 10 -30.66 -22.18 51.85
C SER A 10 -31.33 -20.97 51.17
N PHE A 11 -31.82 -20.01 51.95
CA PHE A 11 -32.42 -18.78 51.41
C PHE A 11 -31.38 -17.83 50.78
N PHE A 12 -30.14 -17.83 51.26
CA PHE A 12 -29.07 -17.01 50.69
C PHE A 12 -28.55 -17.56 49.35
N ALA A 13 -28.59 -18.87 49.14
CA ALA A 13 -28.22 -19.51 47.88
C ALA A 13 -29.23 -19.25 46.74
N PHE A 14 -30.49 -18.94 47.06
CA PHE A 14 -31.53 -18.66 46.06
C PHE A 14 -31.49 -17.22 45.51
N HIS A 15 -30.74 -16.30 46.14
CA HIS A 15 -30.56 -14.93 45.66
C HIS A 15 -29.30 -14.71 44.80
N ILE A 16 -28.37 -15.66 44.76
CA ILE A 16 -27.18 -15.57 43.90
C ILE A 16 -27.47 -16.09 42.47
N CYS A 17 -28.61 -16.76 42.27
CA CYS A 17 -29.03 -17.30 40.97
C CYS A 17 -30.08 -16.43 40.25
N GLN A 18 -30.07 -15.11 40.46
CA GLN A 18 -30.61 -14.17 39.47
C GLN A 18 -29.46 -13.78 38.55
N ALA A 19 -29.13 -14.69 37.63
CA ALA A 19 -28.21 -14.42 36.55
C ALA A 19 -28.70 -13.20 35.76
N GLN A 20 -27.81 -12.26 35.47
CA GLN A 20 -28.09 -11.12 34.61
C GLN A 20 -28.44 -11.62 33.21
N GLN A 21 -29.73 -11.76 32.92
CA GLN A 21 -30.20 -11.81 31.55
C GLN A 21 -30.06 -10.39 30.99
N LYS A 22 -28.94 -10.12 30.34
CA LYS A 22 -28.79 -8.95 29.47
C LYS A 22 -29.72 -9.20 28.28
N ASN A 23 -30.95 -8.73 28.40
CA ASN A 23 -31.83 -8.58 27.24
C ASN A 23 -31.22 -7.48 26.38
N ASP A 24 -30.33 -7.86 25.46
CA ASP A 24 -30.01 -7.01 24.32
C ASP A 24 -31.31 -6.93 23.50
N SER A 25 -32.09 -5.90 23.79
CA SER A 25 -33.18 -5.46 22.94
C SER A 25 -32.61 -5.31 21.53
N SER A 26 -32.94 -6.22 20.62
CA SER A 26 -32.89 -5.90 19.20
C SER A 26 -34.03 -4.92 18.96
N GLU A 27 -33.82 -3.65 19.31
CA GLU A 27 -34.64 -2.59 18.78
C GLU A 27 -34.57 -2.71 17.26
N ASN A 28 -35.73 -2.84 16.62
CA ASN A 28 -35.86 -2.63 15.19
C ASN A 28 -35.38 -1.19 14.93
N ALA A 29 -34.09 -1.03 14.61
CA ALA A 29 -33.51 0.27 14.33
C ALA A 29 -34.25 0.85 13.11
N VAL A 30 -35.21 1.73 13.37
CA VAL A 30 -35.94 2.45 12.34
C VAL A 30 -34.91 3.28 11.59
N TYR A 31 -34.60 2.88 10.35
CA TYR A 31 -33.62 3.57 9.53
C TYR A 31 -34.02 5.05 9.36
N SER A 32 -33.16 5.95 9.82
CA SER A 32 -33.32 7.39 9.64
C SER A 32 -32.28 7.91 8.64
N PRO A 33 -32.71 8.36 7.44
CA PRO A 33 -31.80 9.00 6.48
C PRO A 33 -31.10 10.23 7.06
N TYR A 34 -31.71 10.92 8.01
CA TYR A 34 -31.13 12.10 8.65
C TYR A 34 -29.94 11.76 9.56
N GLU A 35 -29.92 10.58 10.18
CA GLU A 35 -28.78 10.14 11.00
C GLU A 35 -27.58 9.74 10.16
N ALA A 36 -27.83 9.14 8.98
CA ALA A 36 -26.78 8.76 8.03
C ALA A 36 -26.01 9.98 7.49
N PHE A 37 -26.66 11.14 7.42
CA PHE A 37 -26.07 12.40 6.91
C PHE A 37 -26.08 13.52 7.95
N ALA A 38 -26.29 13.21 9.24
CA ALA A 38 -26.23 14.22 10.28
C ALA A 38 -24.83 14.85 10.26
N PRO A 39 -24.71 16.19 10.44
CA PRO A 39 -23.42 16.84 10.58
C PRO A 39 -22.84 16.47 11.95
N LEU A 40 -22.36 15.24 12.06
CA LEU A 40 -21.66 14.76 13.24
C LEU A 40 -20.33 15.51 13.31
N PHE A 41 -20.00 16.00 14.50
CA PHE A 41 -18.66 16.50 14.79
C PHE A 41 -17.67 15.37 14.47
N TYR A 42 -16.83 15.55 13.44
CA TYR A 42 -15.83 14.56 13.06
C TYR A 42 -14.89 14.34 14.25
N PRO A 43 -14.97 13.21 14.98
CA PRO A 43 -14.15 12.95 16.14
C PRO A 43 -12.79 12.41 15.66
N MET A 44 -12.19 13.05 14.64
CA MET A 44 -10.90 12.65 14.11
C MET A 44 -9.81 13.14 15.08
N TYR A 45 -9.82 12.54 16.27
CA TYR A 45 -8.69 12.59 17.18
C TYR A 45 -7.57 11.87 16.44
N GLY A 46 -6.53 12.61 16.06
CA GLY A 46 -5.37 12.00 15.42
C GLY A 46 -4.88 10.78 16.20
N ASP A 47 -4.29 9.85 15.47
CA ASP A 47 -3.65 8.67 16.04
C ASP A 47 -2.13 8.84 16.05
N LYS A 48 -1.41 7.75 16.29
CA LYS A 48 0.05 7.76 16.33
C LYS A 48 0.71 7.99 14.96
N ILE A 49 -0.04 7.81 13.87
CA ILE A 49 0.41 7.89 12.49
C ILE A 49 0.01 9.23 11.86
N ARG A 50 -1.13 9.80 12.23
CA ARG A 50 -1.60 11.13 11.78
C ARG A 50 -2.21 11.93 12.92
N ALA A 51 -1.76 13.16 13.09
CA ALA A 51 -2.39 14.11 13.99
C ALA A 51 -3.79 14.55 13.50
N ALA A 52 -4.56 15.18 14.39
CA ALA A 52 -5.93 15.63 14.09
C ALA A 52 -5.98 16.70 12.97
N ASP A 53 -4.86 17.38 12.72
CA ASP A 53 -4.68 18.35 11.63
C ASP A 53 -4.17 17.70 10.32
N GLY A 54 -4.01 16.38 10.31
CA GLY A 54 -3.54 15.62 9.16
C GLY A 54 -2.02 15.55 9.00
N THR A 55 -1.24 16.19 9.87
CA THR A 55 0.23 16.11 9.84
C THR A 55 0.73 14.73 10.29
N PRO A 56 1.94 14.31 9.85
CA PRO A 56 2.59 13.10 10.34
C PRO A 56 2.65 13.00 11.87
N GLY A 57 2.18 11.88 12.43
CA GLY A 57 2.32 11.55 13.84
C GLY A 57 3.69 10.96 14.19
N PRO A 58 3.98 10.70 15.48
CA PRO A 58 5.28 10.21 15.94
C PRO A 58 5.70 8.83 15.41
N GLU A 59 4.75 7.96 15.08
CA GLU A 59 5.03 6.62 14.52
C GLU A 59 4.94 6.60 12.98
N TYR A 60 4.76 7.77 12.35
CA TYR A 60 4.75 7.89 10.90
C TYR A 60 6.16 7.79 10.32
N TRP A 61 6.31 7.03 9.24
CA TRP A 61 7.57 6.87 8.51
C TRP A 61 7.35 7.11 7.02
N GLN A 62 8.41 7.53 6.33
CA GLN A 62 8.45 7.67 4.88
C GLN A 62 9.77 7.10 4.38
N ASN A 63 9.71 6.33 3.30
CA ASN A 63 10.92 5.92 2.61
C ASN A 63 11.40 7.04 1.69
N THR A 64 12.71 7.10 1.45
CA THR A 64 13.31 8.07 0.54
C THR A 64 14.03 7.36 -0.60
N ALA A 65 14.08 8.01 -1.75
CA ALA A 65 14.81 7.54 -2.90
C ALA A 65 15.51 8.73 -3.55
N ASP A 66 16.83 8.76 -3.48
CA ASP A 66 17.66 9.80 -4.06
C ASP A 66 18.23 9.33 -5.39
N TYR A 67 17.97 10.08 -6.45
CA TYR A 67 18.33 9.70 -7.82
C TYR A 67 19.54 10.50 -8.30
N LYS A 68 20.52 9.79 -8.85
CA LYS A 68 21.62 10.35 -9.64
C LYS A 68 21.55 9.76 -11.03
N ILE A 69 21.26 10.61 -12.01
CA ILE A 69 21.03 10.22 -13.39
C ILE A 69 22.12 10.87 -14.25
N ALA A 70 22.98 10.05 -14.84
CA ALA A 70 24.00 10.49 -15.78
C ALA A 70 23.60 10.02 -17.18
N CYS A 71 23.19 10.95 -18.04
CA CYS A 71 22.74 10.66 -19.41
C CYS A 71 23.70 11.22 -20.45
N THR A 72 23.85 10.51 -21.57
CA THR A 72 24.56 10.97 -22.77
C THR A 72 23.66 10.77 -23.98
N LEU A 73 23.41 11.85 -24.72
CA LEU A 73 22.70 11.83 -26.00
C LEU A 73 23.73 11.70 -27.14
N SER A 74 23.51 10.75 -28.04
CA SER A 74 24.30 10.55 -29.24
C SER A 74 23.44 10.80 -30.47
N ASP A 75 23.50 12.02 -31.00
CA ASP A 75 22.68 12.47 -32.14
C ASP A 75 22.96 11.67 -33.42
N SER A 76 24.21 11.26 -33.64
CA SER A 76 24.59 10.44 -34.80
C SER A 76 24.02 9.01 -34.78
N LEU A 77 23.57 8.55 -33.62
CA LEU A 77 23.04 7.21 -33.42
C LEU A 77 21.54 7.26 -33.08
N ASP A 78 20.95 8.43 -32.84
CA ASP A 78 19.60 8.59 -32.28
C ASP A 78 19.40 7.82 -30.96
N HIS A 79 20.45 7.75 -30.11
CA HIS A 79 20.42 7.01 -28.85
C HIS A 79 20.66 7.90 -27.63
N LEU A 80 19.90 7.63 -26.57
CA LEU A 80 20.16 8.13 -25.22
C LEU A 80 20.66 6.97 -24.36
N THR A 81 21.86 7.10 -23.79
CA THR A 81 22.39 6.14 -22.80
C THR A 81 22.41 6.78 -21.43
N SER A 82 22.02 6.04 -20.40
CA SER A 82 22.01 6.53 -19.03
C SER A 82 22.55 5.50 -18.04
N ASP A 83 23.26 6.00 -17.04
CA ASP A 83 23.54 5.31 -15.78
C ASP A 83 22.71 5.96 -14.67
N VAL A 84 21.91 5.15 -13.98
CA VAL A 84 21.03 5.62 -12.90
C VAL A 84 21.44 4.95 -11.60
N THR A 85 21.79 5.76 -10.60
CA THR A 85 22.00 5.31 -9.22
C THR A 85 20.82 5.78 -8.37
N VAL A 86 20.17 4.85 -7.68
CA VAL A 86 19.09 5.13 -6.74
C VAL A 86 19.56 4.75 -5.34
N ASP A 87 19.76 5.73 -4.48
CA ASP A 87 20.04 5.53 -3.06
C ASP A 87 18.69 5.44 -2.32
N TYR A 88 18.23 4.22 -2.03
CA TYR A 88 16.94 3.96 -1.37
C TYR A 88 17.10 3.77 0.13
N THR A 89 16.34 4.52 0.93
CA THR A 89 16.29 4.36 2.40
C THR A 89 14.95 3.80 2.83
N ASN A 90 14.98 2.59 3.41
CA ASN A 90 13.82 1.98 4.06
C ASN A 90 13.75 2.43 5.53
N ASN A 91 12.87 3.37 5.82
CA ASN A 91 12.57 3.83 7.18
C ASN A 91 11.40 3.06 7.82
N SER A 92 10.79 2.13 7.08
CA SER A 92 9.75 1.24 7.62
C SER A 92 10.31 0.36 8.74
N PRO A 93 9.52 0.06 9.78
CA PRO A 93 9.88 -0.94 10.78
C PRO A 93 9.91 -2.38 10.22
N GLN A 94 9.46 -2.59 8.98
CA GLN A 94 9.43 -3.89 8.33
C GLN A 94 10.62 -4.08 7.38
N ASN A 95 11.07 -5.33 7.26
CA ASN A 95 12.08 -5.70 6.27
C ASN A 95 11.52 -5.56 4.85
N LEU A 96 12.30 -4.92 3.98
CA LEU A 96 11.99 -4.76 2.58
C LEU A 96 12.56 -5.94 1.77
N SER A 97 11.70 -6.74 1.16
CA SER A 97 12.10 -7.92 0.37
C SER A 97 12.35 -7.62 -1.11
N PHE A 98 11.67 -6.62 -1.67
CA PHE A 98 11.85 -6.18 -3.05
C PHE A 98 11.58 -4.68 -3.19
N VAL A 99 12.14 -4.08 -4.24
CA VAL A 99 11.85 -2.70 -4.64
C VAL A 99 11.11 -2.75 -5.96
N TRP A 100 9.94 -2.13 -6.01
CA TRP A 100 9.23 -1.90 -7.26
C TRP A 100 9.61 -0.54 -7.82
N MET A 101 9.87 -0.48 -9.12
CA MET A 101 10.16 0.77 -9.83
C MET A 101 9.19 0.92 -10.98
N GLN A 102 8.61 2.12 -11.08
CA GLN A 102 7.81 2.47 -12.24
C GLN A 102 8.73 2.85 -13.39
N LEU A 103 8.47 2.27 -14.56
CA LEU A 103 9.06 2.68 -15.82
C LEU A 103 7.95 3.25 -16.70
N ASP A 104 8.28 4.21 -17.55
CA ASP A 104 7.35 4.70 -18.57
C ASP A 104 7.06 3.62 -19.61
N GLN A 105 5.98 3.77 -20.37
CA GLN A 105 5.57 2.77 -21.34
C GLN A 105 6.63 2.56 -22.44
N ASN A 106 6.98 1.30 -22.70
CA ASN A 106 7.94 0.94 -23.74
C ASN A 106 7.26 0.69 -25.10
N VAL A 107 6.42 1.61 -25.56
CA VAL A 107 5.53 1.42 -26.72
C VAL A 107 6.25 1.16 -28.05
N PHE A 108 7.53 1.51 -28.12
CA PHE A 108 8.40 1.33 -29.29
C PHE A 108 9.15 -0.01 -29.28
N LYS A 109 9.02 -0.80 -28.20
CA LYS A 109 9.59 -2.15 -28.14
C LYS A 109 8.83 -3.09 -29.08
N GLU A 110 9.57 -3.96 -29.75
CA GLU A 110 8.99 -5.05 -30.52
C GLU A 110 8.07 -5.91 -29.62
N ASN A 111 6.80 -6.06 -30.03
CA ASN A 111 5.74 -6.74 -29.27
C ASN A 111 5.29 -6.04 -27.96
N ALA A 112 5.43 -4.71 -27.86
CA ALA A 112 4.83 -3.95 -26.74
C ALA A 112 3.33 -4.25 -26.60
N THR A 113 2.83 -4.40 -25.37
CA THR A 113 1.43 -4.80 -25.11
C THR A 113 0.43 -3.83 -25.76
N GLY A 114 0.72 -2.53 -25.71
CA GLY A 114 -0.12 -1.51 -26.36
C GLY A 114 -0.20 -1.61 -27.89
N VAL A 115 0.87 -2.09 -28.55
CA VAL A 115 0.88 -2.35 -29.99
C VAL A 115 0.05 -3.60 -30.31
N LEU A 116 0.20 -4.67 -29.53
CA LEU A 116 -0.55 -5.91 -29.69
C LEU A 116 -2.06 -5.74 -29.42
N ALA A 117 -2.42 -4.85 -28.49
CA ALA A 117 -3.80 -4.52 -28.16
C ALA A 117 -4.47 -3.58 -29.18
N SER A 118 -3.71 -3.02 -30.14
CA SER A 118 -4.24 -2.09 -31.12
C SER A 118 -5.12 -2.80 -32.16
N ALA A 119 -6.30 -2.24 -32.44
CA ALA A 119 -7.22 -2.74 -33.46
C ALA A 119 -6.68 -2.61 -34.91
N ASN A 120 -5.62 -1.82 -35.11
CA ASN A 120 -4.93 -1.68 -36.40
C ASN A 120 -3.41 -1.67 -36.17
N PRO A 121 -2.78 -2.84 -35.99
CA PRO A 121 -1.35 -2.95 -35.67
C PRO A 121 -0.42 -2.47 -36.80
N THR A 122 -0.94 -2.23 -38.00
CA THR A 122 -0.18 -1.70 -39.15
C THR A 122 -0.32 -0.18 -39.34
N ASN A 123 -1.15 0.50 -38.53
CA ASN A 123 -1.38 1.93 -38.69
C ASN A 123 -0.24 2.73 -38.03
N LYS A 124 0.66 3.26 -38.87
CA LYS A 124 1.78 4.14 -38.48
C LYS A 124 1.36 5.39 -37.70
N ARG A 125 0.07 5.75 -37.67
CA ARG A 125 -0.45 6.85 -36.82
C ARG A 125 -0.22 6.64 -35.32
N PHE A 126 -0.09 5.38 -34.87
CA PHE A 126 0.14 5.06 -33.45
C PHE A 126 1.58 4.62 -33.17
N ASN A 127 2.53 5.02 -34.03
CA ASN A 127 3.96 4.73 -33.82
C ASN A 127 4.28 3.23 -33.66
N VAL A 128 3.67 2.37 -34.47
CA VAL A 128 4.19 1.02 -34.70
C VAL A 128 5.40 1.12 -35.63
N VAL A 129 6.48 1.64 -35.06
CA VAL A 129 7.80 1.68 -35.65
C VAL A 129 8.65 0.78 -34.79
N ASP A 130 9.12 -0.32 -35.38
CA ASP A 130 9.90 -1.38 -34.69
C ASP A 130 11.32 -0.94 -34.30
N TRP A 131 11.58 0.37 -34.26
CA TRP A 131 12.86 0.97 -33.94
C TRP A 131 12.68 1.94 -32.77
N GLY A 132 13.21 1.55 -31.61
CA GLY A 132 13.25 2.40 -30.43
C GLY A 132 12.94 1.67 -29.14
N GLY A 133 12.47 2.45 -28.17
CA GLY A 133 12.19 1.99 -26.82
C GLY A 133 13.43 2.03 -25.92
N TYR A 134 13.28 1.53 -24.71
CA TYR A 134 14.40 1.40 -23.77
C TYR A 134 14.75 -0.07 -23.54
N THR A 135 16.04 -0.29 -23.33
CA THR A 135 16.58 -1.59 -22.92
C THR A 135 17.34 -1.38 -21.61
N ILE A 136 16.95 -2.11 -20.56
CA ILE A 136 17.71 -2.15 -19.31
C ILE A 136 18.84 -3.15 -19.52
N LYS A 137 20.08 -2.67 -19.56
CA LYS A 137 21.26 -3.51 -19.80
C LYS A 137 21.61 -4.36 -18.59
N ASP A 138 21.53 -3.77 -17.41
CA ASP A 138 21.94 -4.40 -16.17
C ASP A 138 21.31 -3.69 -14.97
N VAL A 139 21.13 -4.43 -13.88
CA VAL A 139 20.65 -3.91 -12.60
C VAL A 139 21.51 -4.50 -11.51
N LYS A 140 22.14 -3.65 -10.70
CA LYS A 140 22.97 -4.05 -9.57
C LYS A 140 22.44 -3.46 -8.29
N ILE A 141 22.60 -4.22 -7.21
CA ILE A 141 22.27 -3.78 -5.86
C ILE A 141 23.58 -3.62 -5.08
N LYS A 142 23.68 -2.50 -4.35
CA LYS A 142 24.77 -2.26 -3.39
C LYS A 142 24.22 -2.31 -1.98
N LEU A 143 24.56 -3.35 -1.23
CA LEU A 143 24.18 -3.52 0.18
C LEU A 143 25.46 -3.68 1.03
N ASN A 144 25.56 -2.93 2.13
CA ASN A 144 26.71 -2.98 3.04
C ASN A 144 28.07 -2.83 2.33
N GLY A 145 28.12 -1.95 1.31
CA GLY A 145 29.33 -1.69 0.52
C GLY A 145 29.67 -2.75 -0.54
N LYS A 146 28.95 -3.89 -0.58
CA LYS A 146 29.14 -4.94 -1.59
C LYS A 146 28.16 -4.76 -2.73
N ILE A 147 28.66 -4.86 -3.96
CA ILE A 147 27.86 -4.81 -5.19
C ILE A 147 27.58 -6.23 -5.65
N GLN A 148 26.34 -6.52 -6.00
CA GLN A 148 25.90 -7.79 -6.59
C GLN A 148 24.90 -7.53 -7.71
N ASN A 149 24.79 -8.48 -8.65
CA ASN A 149 23.75 -8.42 -9.67
C ASN A 149 22.38 -8.62 -9.02
N ALA A 150 21.39 -7.85 -9.46
CA ALA A 150 20.03 -7.99 -9.00
C ALA A 150 19.32 -9.13 -9.73
N ASP A 151 18.47 -9.85 -9.02
CA ASP A 151 17.40 -10.62 -9.65
C ASP A 151 16.21 -9.66 -9.87
N TYR A 152 15.86 -9.41 -11.13
CA TYR A 152 14.83 -8.44 -11.50
C TYR A 152 13.92 -8.96 -12.60
N SER A 153 12.68 -8.50 -12.59
CA SER A 153 11.68 -8.80 -13.63
C SER A 153 11.09 -7.50 -14.12
N ILE A 154 10.97 -7.37 -15.45
CA ILE A 154 10.35 -6.20 -16.10
C ILE A 154 9.02 -6.66 -16.69
N PHE A 155 7.95 -6.02 -16.25
CA PHE A 155 6.60 -6.27 -16.74
C PHE A 155 6.13 -5.09 -17.57
N ASP A 156 5.63 -5.37 -18.78
CA ASP A 156 4.94 -4.40 -19.63
C ASP A 156 3.44 -4.59 -19.42
N THR A 157 2.73 -3.52 -19.05
CA THR A 157 1.28 -3.52 -18.77
C THR A 157 0.48 -3.16 -19.99
#